data_AF-A0A9R0X2N5-F1
#
_entry.id   AF-A0A9R0X2N5-F1
#
_cell.length_a   1.000
_cell.length_b   1.000
_cell.length_c   1.000
_cell.angle_alpha   90.00
_cell.angle_beta   90.00
_cell.angle_gamma   90.00
#
_symmetry.space_group_name_H-M   'P 1'
#
loop_
_entity.id
_entity.type
_entity.pdbx_description
1 polymer ?
#
loop_
_entity_poly.entity_id
_entity_poly.type
_entity_poly.pdbx_seq_one_letter_code
_entity_poly.pdbx_strand_id
1 'polypeptide(L)'
;MDPEVQGILTAAKRQWPHIHISDSLVMADSAVQMAEAGCKYIAVLGVDFMSENVRAILDQAGFTQVGVYRMSSEQIGCSLADAASSSAYTHFLKTASRSPPSLHVIYINTSLETKARTHELVPTITCTSSNVVATILQAFAEIPDLNVWYGPDSYMGANIADLFKRMTIMSDEEITEIHPDHNRKTISSLLQRLHYYQLN
;
A
#
# COMPACT_ATOMS: atom_id res chain seq x y z
N MET A 1 10.08 -11.18 8.17
CA MET A 1 11.51 -11.50 8.11
C MET A 1 11.83 -12.38 9.29
N ASP A 2 12.65 -13.39 9.09
CA ASP A 2 13.09 -14.28 10.16
C ASP A 2 13.88 -13.51 11.25
N PRO A 3 13.62 -13.74 12.56
CA PRO A 3 14.28 -13.02 13.65
C PRO A 3 15.81 -13.20 13.68
N GLU A 4 16.34 -14.34 13.25
CA GLU A 4 17.77 -14.61 13.20
C GLU A 4 18.44 -13.74 12.13
N VAL A 5 17.85 -13.70 10.93
CA VAL A 5 18.30 -12.82 9.83
C VAL A 5 18.27 -11.35 10.27
N GLN A 6 17.20 -10.92 10.92
CA GLN A 6 17.10 -9.55 11.42
C GLN A 6 18.17 -9.23 12.48
N GLY A 7 18.49 -10.18 13.36
CA GLY A 7 19.57 -10.06 14.34
C GLY A 7 20.93 -9.89 13.68
N ILE A 8 21.24 -10.72 12.67
CA ILE A 8 22.50 -10.66 11.91
C ILE A 8 22.65 -9.31 11.21
N LEU A 9 21.63 -8.86 10.48
CA LEU A 9 21.66 -7.58 9.77
C LEU A 9 21.82 -6.39 10.72
N THR A 10 21.16 -6.44 11.88
CA THR A 10 21.29 -5.40 12.92
C THR A 10 22.71 -5.32 13.46
N ALA A 11 23.36 -6.46 13.70
CA ALA A 11 24.75 -6.49 14.13
C ALA A 11 25.70 -5.97 13.03
N ALA A 12 25.49 -6.39 11.78
CA ALA A 12 26.30 -5.98 10.63
C ALA A 12 26.19 -4.48 10.32
N LYS A 13 25.04 -3.85 10.58
CA LYS A 13 24.82 -2.40 10.41
C LYS A 13 25.83 -1.53 11.16
N ARG A 14 26.42 -2.04 12.25
CA ARG A 14 27.50 -1.36 13.00
C ARG A 14 28.78 -1.18 12.20
N GLN A 15 28.98 -2.03 11.19
CA GLN A 15 30.18 -2.05 10.35
C GLN A 15 29.91 -1.56 8.93
N TRP A 16 28.66 -1.68 8.47
CA TRP A 16 28.24 -1.32 7.11
C TRP A 16 27.11 -0.28 7.15
N PRO A 17 27.37 0.97 6.73
CA PRO A 17 26.43 2.09 6.91
C PRO A 17 25.16 1.97 6.04
N HIS A 18 25.21 1.20 4.95
CA HIS A 18 24.12 1.06 3.99
C HIS A 18 23.24 -0.18 4.25
N ILE A 19 23.16 -0.65 5.50
CA ILE A 19 22.18 -1.67 5.91
C ILE A 19 20.98 -0.99 6.55
N HIS A 20 19.82 -1.10 5.91
CA HIS A 20 18.55 -0.56 6.39
C HIS A 20 17.53 -1.69 6.58
N ILE A 21 16.82 -1.66 7.70
CA ILE A 21 15.78 -2.62 8.06
C ILE A 21 14.51 -1.80 8.31
N SER A 22 13.50 -1.99 7.48
CA SER A 22 12.28 -1.19 7.50
C SER A 22 11.10 -1.93 6.89
N ASP A 23 9.92 -1.32 6.94
CA ASP A 23 8.79 -1.73 6.10
C ASP A 23 9.03 -1.41 4.60
N SER A 24 8.11 -1.86 3.75
CA SER A 24 8.21 -1.78 2.29
C SER A 24 8.17 -0.36 1.71
N LEU A 25 7.58 0.61 2.42
CA LEU A 25 7.51 1.99 1.93
C LEU A 25 8.84 2.69 2.22
N VAL A 26 9.29 2.64 3.48
CA VAL A 26 10.56 3.24 3.91
C VAL A 26 11.77 2.60 3.23
N MET A 27 11.63 1.35 2.79
CA MET A 27 12.67 0.63 2.06
C MET A 27 13.02 1.31 0.73
N ALA A 28 12.03 1.83 0.01
CA ALA A 28 12.25 2.48 -1.27
C ALA A 28 12.95 3.84 -1.11
N ASP A 29 12.53 4.65 -0.13
CA ASP A 29 13.18 5.92 0.20
C ASP A 29 14.62 5.71 0.67
N SER A 30 14.86 4.67 1.49
CA SER A 30 16.22 4.30 1.92
C SER A 30 17.11 3.93 0.73
N ALA A 31 16.56 3.27 -0.30
CA ALA A 31 17.31 2.93 -1.50
C ALA A 31 17.72 4.17 -2.31
N VAL A 32 16.86 5.20 -2.38
CA VAL A 32 17.20 6.49 -2.99
C VAL A 32 18.37 7.14 -2.24
N GLN A 33 18.32 7.19 -0.91
CA GLN A 33 19.41 7.74 -0.08
C GLN A 33 20.73 6.97 -0.28
N MET A 34 20.67 5.65 -0.45
CA MET A 34 21.86 4.84 -0.78
C MET A 34 22.41 5.19 -2.16
N ALA A 35 21.54 5.37 -3.16
CA ALA A 35 21.94 5.77 -4.51
C ALA A 35 22.60 7.15 -4.52
N GLU A 36 22.04 8.12 -3.78
CA GLU A 36 22.63 9.45 -3.56
C GLU A 36 24.00 9.38 -2.90
N ALA A 37 24.18 8.44 -1.96
CA ALA A 37 25.48 8.16 -1.33
C ALA A 37 26.48 7.41 -2.24
N GLY A 38 26.11 7.11 -3.49
CA GLY A 38 26.98 6.49 -4.48
C GLY A 38 26.90 4.97 -4.56
N CYS A 39 25.92 4.33 -3.90
CA CYS A 39 25.68 2.90 -4.07
C CYS A 39 25.25 2.60 -5.51
N LYS A 40 26.01 1.73 -6.19
CA LYS A 40 25.71 1.29 -7.56
C LYS A 40 24.72 0.13 -7.64
N TYR A 41 24.55 -0.57 -6.53
CA TYR A 41 23.73 -1.77 -6.44
C TYR A 41 22.98 -1.79 -5.11
N ILE A 42 21.70 -2.15 -5.16
CA ILE A 42 20.81 -2.32 -4.01
C ILE A 42 20.36 -3.78 -3.99
N ALA A 43 20.62 -4.47 -2.88
CA ALA A 43 20.13 -5.82 -2.64
C ALA A 43 18.90 -5.75 -1.73
N VAL A 44 17.77 -6.27 -2.20
CA VAL A 44 16.50 -6.25 -1.48
C VAL A 44 16.26 -7.61 -0.85
N LEU A 45 16.31 -7.65 0.49
CA LEU A 45 15.98 -8.81 1.30
C LEU A 45 14.48 -8.80 1.59
N GLY A 46 13.68 -9.20 0.60
CA GLY A 46 12.23 -9.19 0.68
C GLY A 46 11.59 -10.07 -0.39
N VAL A 47 10.26 -9.98 -0.47
CA VAL A 47 9.47 -10.61 -1.54
C VAL A 47 9.53 -9.79 -2.83
N ASP A 48 9.07 -10.36 -3.95
CA ASP A 48 9.30 -9.78 -5.28
C ASP A 48 8.76 -8.34 -5.41
N PHE A 49 7.55 -8.05 -4.93
CA PHE A 49 6.96 -6.71 -5.03
C PHE A 49 7.77 -5.62 -4.30
N MET A 50 8.53 -5.98 -3.26
CA MET A 50 9.36 -5.00 -2.55
C MET A 50 10.53 -4.56 -3.43
N SER A 51 11.11 -5.50 -4.17
CA SER A 51 12.18 -5.21 -5.13
C SER A 51 11.66 -4.40 -6.31
N GLU A 52 10.46 -4.74 -6.80
CA GLU A 52 9.75 -3.97 -7.82
C GLU A 52 9.48 -2.53 -7.37
N ASN A 53 9.01 -2.34 -6.14
CA ASN A 53 8.75 -1.01 -5.57
C ASN A 53 10.04 -0.18 -5.47
N VAL A 54 11.12 -0.76 -4.95
CA VAL A 54 12.44 -0.11 -4.89
C VAL A 54 12.91 0.32 -6.28
N ARG A 55 12.77 -0.57 -7.29
CA ARG A 55 13.13 -0.23 -8.67
C ARG A 55 12.32 0.95 -9.20
N ALA A 56 11.00 0.92 -9.04
CA ALA A 56 10.11 1.97 -9.54
C ALA A 56 10.44 3.36 -8.92
N ILE A 57 10.68 3.41 -7.61
CA ILE A 57 11.01 4.66 -6.91
C ILE A 57 12.40 5.17 -7.30
N LEU A 58 13.39 4.29 -7.46
CA LEU A 58 14.70 4.71 -7.97
C LEU A 58 14.62 5.26 -9.39
N ASP A 59 13.80 4.67 -10.27
CA ASP A 59 13.58 5.18 -11.63
C ASP A 59 12.93 6.56 -11.62
N GLN A 60 11.90 6.74 -10.78
CA GLN A 60 11.25 8.04 -10.58
C GLN A 60 12.24 9.10 -10.06
N ALA A 61 13.16 8.72 -9.18
CA ALA A 61 14.20 9.59 -8.66
C ALA A 61 15.39 9.81 -9.63
N GLY A 62 15.37 9.20 -10.82
CA GLY A 62 16.40 9.37 -11.85
C GLY A 62 17.61 8.43 -11.72
N PHE A 63 17.57 7.44 -10.83
CA PHE A 63 18.63 6.47 -10.58
C PHE A 63 18.45 5.16 -11.37
N THR A 64 18.12 5.27 -12.65
CA THR A 64 17.86 4.12 -13.55
C THR A 64 19.07 3.20 -13.74
N GLN A 65 20.28 3.73 -13.54
CA GLN A 65 21.55 3.01 -13.66
C GLN A 65 21.93 2.14 -12.44
N VAL A 66 21.30 2.37 -11.28
CA VAL A 66 21.59 1.59 -10.06
C VAL A 66 21.00 0.20 -10.23
N GLY A 67 21.76 -0.88 -10.06
CA GLY A 67 21.18 -2.23 -10.16
C GLY A 67 20.36 -2.60 -8.93
N VAL A 68 19.18 -3.18 -9.10
CA VAL A 68 18.34 -3.70 -8.01
C VAL A 68 18.30 -5.22 -8.09
N TYR A 69 18.74 -5.89 -7.04
CA TYR A 69 18.82 -7.34 -6.97
C TYR A 69 17.87 -7.92 -5.92
N ARG A 70 17.18 -8.97 -6.34
CA ARG A 70 16.45 -9.89 -5.47
C ARG A 70 17.47 -10.87 -4.88
N MET A 71 17.25 -11.30 -3.64
CA MET A 71 18.14 -12.29 -3.00
C MET A 71 17.88 -13.73 -3.42
N SER A 72 16.83 -13.99 -4.20
CA SER A 72 16.54 -15.29 -4.79
C SER A 72 16.31 -15.16 -6.30
N SER A 73 16.74 -16.18 -7.04
CA SER A 73 16.38 -16.36 -8.44
C SER A 73 14.94 -16.85 -8.60
N GLU A 74 14.43 -17.61 -7.63
CA GLU A 74 13.04 -18.08 -7.60
C GLU A 74 12.08 -16.92 -7.31
N GLN A 75 10.83 -17.04 -7.77
CA GLN A 75 9.79 -16.08 -7.38
C GLN A 75 9.46 -16.27 -5.90
N ILE A 76 9.47 -15.18 -5.16
CA ILE A 76 9.02 -15.13 -3.77
C ILE A 76 7.72 -14.32 -3.76
N GLY A 77 6.62 -15.04 -3.99
CA GLY A 77 5.28 -14.46 -4.00
C GLY A 77 4.76 -14.11 -2.61
N CYS A 78 3.66 -13.36 -2.58
CA CYS A 78 2.83 -13.16 -1.40
C CYS A 78 1.44 -13.69 -1.74
N SER A 79 0.83 -14.51 -0.88
CA SER A 79 -0.52 -15.05 -1.09
C SER A 79 -1.56 -13.96 -1.38
N LEU A 80 -1.34 -12.75 -0.86
CA LEU A 80 -2.16 -11.59 -1.11
C LEU A 80 -2.00 -11.02 -2.53
N ALA A 81 -0.78 -11.05 -3.09
CA ALA A 81 -0.53 -10.67 -4.47
C ALA A 81 -1.22 -11.64 -5.43
N ASP A 82 -1.24 -12.93 -5.09
CA ASP A 82 -1.94 -13.95 -5.88
C ASP A 82 -3.47 -13.75 -5.85
N ALA A 83 -4.04 -13.42 -4.68
CA ALA A 83 -5.46 -13.10 -4.54
C ALA A 83 -5.89 -11.92 -5.45
N ALA A 84 -4.99 -10.95 -5.64
CA ALA A 84 -5.16 -9.79 -6.52
C ALA A 84 -5.22 -10.15 -8.02
N SER A 85 -4.85 -11.37 -8.40
CA SER A 85 -4.91 -11.87 -9.77
C SER A 85 -6.16 -12.73 -10.05
N SER A 86 -7.00 -12.95 -9.05
CA SER A 86 -8.17 -13.82 -9.16
C SER A 86 -9.29 -13.22 -10.04
N SER A 87 -10.10 -14.10 -10.64
CA SER A 87 -11.29 -13.71 -11.39
C SER A 87 -12.33 -13.00 -10.52
N ALA A 88 -12.44 -13.41 -9.25
CA ALA A 88 -13.32 -12.78 -8.26
C ALA A 88 -12.92 -11.33 -7.98
N TYR A 89 -11.63 -11.08 -7.75
CA TYR A 89 -11.13 -9.71 -7.55
C TYR A 89 -11.27 -8.86 -8.83
N THR A 90 -11.05 -9.45 -10.00
CA THR A 90 -11.32 -8.76 -11.28
C THR A 90 -12.79 -8.37 -11.41
N HIS A 91 -13.72 -9.24 -11.00
CA HIS A 91 -15.15 -8.92 -11.00
C HIS A 91 -15.49 -7.79 -10.03
N PHE A 92 -14.92 -7.81 -8.82
CA PHE A 92 -15.05 -6.73 -7.84
C PHE A 92 -14.65 -5.37 -8.43
N LEU A 93 -13.51 -5.28 -9.13
CA LEU A 93 -13.06 -4.05 -9.78
C LEU A 93 -13.90 -3.64 -10.99
N LYS A 94 -14.43 -4.60 -11.75
CA LYS A 94 -15.40 -4.30 -12.83
C LYS A 94 -16.69 -3.69 -12.27
N THR A 95 -17.15 -4.13 -11.10
CA THR A 95 -18.27 -3.49 -10.41
C THR A 95 -17.92 -2.07 -9.99
N ALA A 96 -16.73 -1.85 -9.42
CA ALA A 96 -16.24 -0.53 -9.06
C ALA A 96 -16.20 0.45 -10.24
N SER A 97 -15.75 -0.01 -11.42
CA SER A 97 -15.67 0.81 -12.64
C SER A 97 -17.01 1.31 -13.16
N ARG A 98 -18.12 0.68 -12.75
CA ARG A 98 -19.48 1.04 -13.17
C ARG A 98 -20.16 2.05 -12.24
N SER A 99 -19.52 2.41 -11.14
CA SER A 99 -20.07 3.29 -10.11
C SER A 99 -19.23 4.57 -9.91
N PRO A 100 -18.88 5.34 -10.96
CA PRO A 100 -18.09 6.55 -10.79
C PRO A 100 -18.83 7.62 -9.96
N PRO A 101 -18.12 8.46 -9.19
CA PRO A 101 -16.68 8.42 -8.99
C PRO A 101 -16.27 7.24 -8.08
N SER A 102 -15.27 6.47 -8.51
CA SER A 102 -14.72 5.33 -7.76
C SER A 102 -13.21 5.48 -7.65
N LEU A 103 -12.69 5.23 -6.45
CA LEU A 103 -11.26 5.09 -6.18
C LEU A 103 -11.00 3.70 -5.66
N HIS A 104 -10.07 3.00 -6.29
CA HIS A 104 -9.54 1.76 -5.79
C HIS A 104 -8.32 2.04 -4.90
N VAL A 105 -8.35 1.54 -3.67
CA VAL A 105 -7.25 1.65 -2.71
C VAL A 105 -6.63 0.27 -2.56
N ILE A 106 -5.40 0.13 -3.06
CA ILE A 106 -4.71 -1.16 -3.11
C ILE A 106 -3.57 -1.23 -2.11
N TYR A 107 -3.47 -2.36 -1.41
CA TYR A 107 -2.36 -2.59 -0.49
C TYR A 107 -1.03 -2.76 -1.23
N ILE A 108 0.06 -2.22 -0.68
CA ILE A 108 1.40 -2.24 -1.28
C ILE A 108 1.91 -3.65 -1.56
N ASN A 109 1.47 -4.64 -0.77
CA ASN A 109 1.83 -6.05 -0.89
C ASN A 109 1.13 -6.76 -2.09
N THR A 110 1.15 -6.11 -3.24
CA THR A 110 0.66 -6.58 -4.53
C THR A 110 1.71 -6.27 -5.61
N SER A 111 1.75 -7.00 -6.71
CA SER A 111 2.72 -6.73 -7.78
C SER A 111 2.46 -5.39 -8.49
N LEU A 112 3.49 -4.81 -9.13
CA LEU A 112 3.31 -3.63 -9.98
C LEU A 112 2.37 -3.91 -11.16
N GLU A 113 2.43 -5.10 -11.75
CA GLU A 113 1.54 -5.51 -12.84
C GLU A 113 0.07 -5.46 -12.41
N THR A 114 -0.26 -5.98 -11.23
CA THR A 114 -1.60 -5.87 -10.65
C THR A 114 -2.00 -4.41 -10.47
N LYS A 115 -1.14 -3.58 -9.89
CA LYS A 115 -1.43 -2.15 -9.70
C LYS A 115 -1.72 -1.45 -11.05
N ALA A 116 -0.94 -1.73 -12.08
CA ALA A 116 -1.15 -1.16 -13.42
C ALA A 116 -2.48 -1.62 -14.03
N ARG A 117 -2.78 -2.92 -13.98
CA ARG A 117 -4.04 -3.48 -14.50
C ARG A 117 -5.27 -2.96 -13.76
N THR A 118 -5.18 -2.83 -12.44
CA THR A 118 -6.30 -2.28 -11.65
C THR A 118 -6.49 -0.78 -11.93
N HIS A 119 -5.41 -0.02 -12.08
CA HIS A 119 -5.44 1.40 -12.44
C HIS A 119 -6.09 1.66 -13.81
N GLU A 120 -5.91 0.76 -14.78
CA GLU A 120 -6.58 0.84 -16.09
C GLU A 120 -8.10 0.72 -15.98
N LEU A 121 -8.62 0.00 -14.98
CA LEU A 121 -10.06 -0.21 -14.78
C LEU A 121 -10.71 0.87 -13.90
N VAL A 122 -10.04 1.26 -12.82
CA VAL A 122 -10.50 2.22 -11.82
C VAL A 122 -9.28 3.00 -11.35
N PRO A 123 -9.35 4.35 -11.23
CA PRO A 123 -8.28 5.12 -10.60
C PRO A 123 -7.82 4.45 -9.32
N THR A 124 -6.53 4.09 -9.26
CA THR A 124 -5.97 3.28 -8.19
C THR A 124 -4.87 4.02 -7.45
N ILE A 125 -4.96 4.04 -6.12
CA ILE A 125 -3.92 4.54 -5.21
C ILE A 125 -3.37 3.41 -4.36
N THR A 126 -2.05 3.39 -4.17
CA THR A 126 -1.38 2.38 -3.33
C THR A 126 -1.24 2.88 -1.89
N CYS A 127 -1.46 2.00 -0.91
CA CYS A 127 -1.32 2.31 0.51
C CYS A 127 -0.57 1.20 1.29
N THR A 128 -0.11 1.54 2.49
CA THR A 128 0.39 0.62 3.52
C THR A 128 -0.61 0.55 4.68
N SER A 129 -0.32 -0.26 5.70
CA SER A 129 -1.16 -0.33 6.89
C SER A 129 -1.08 0.95 7.72
N SER A 130 0.04 1.68 7.61
CA SER A 130 0.28 2.91 8.36
C SER A 130 -0.43 4.13 7.78
N ASN A 131 -0.77 4.14 6.49
CA ASN A 131 -1.37 5.32 5.85
C ASN A 131 -2.77 5.11 5.24
N VAL A 132 -3.28 3.88 5.16
CA VAL A 132 -4.55 3.58 4.47
C VAL A 132 -5.73 4.42 4.96
N VAL A 133 -5.85 4.65 6.28
CA VAL A 133 -6.94 5.45 6.85
C VAL A 133 -6.84 6.91 6.39
N ALA A 134 -5.65 7.51 6.50
CA ALA A 134 -5.40 8.88 6.06
C ALA A 134 -5.64 9.03 4.55
N THR A 135 -5.18 8.08 3.74
CA THR A 135 -5.41 8.06 2.29
C THR A 135 -6.90 8.04 1.94
N ILE A 136 -7.70 7.20 2.61
CA ILE A 136 -9.14 7.11 2.35
C ILE A 136 -9.85 8.40 2.77
N LEU A 137 -9.54 8.94 3.95
CA LEU A 137 -10.15 10.18 4.45
C LEU A 137 -9.83 11.34 3.51
N GLN A 138 -8.56 11.57 3.18
CA GLN A 138 -8.15 12.65 2.28
C GLN A 138 -8.85 12.56 0.92
N ALA A 139 -8.88 11.37 0.30
CA ALA A 139 -9.54 11.19 -0.98
C ALA A 139 -11.05 11.46 -0.91
N PHE A 140 -11.71 11.05 0.17
CA PHE A 140 -13.15 11.26 0.36
C PHE A 140 -13.50 12.71 0.68
N ALA A 141 -12.58 13.46 1.30
CA ALA A 141 -12.72 14.90 1.50
C ALA A 141 -12.58 15.68 0.18
N GLU A 142 -11.67 15.25 -0.70
CA GLU A 142 -11.38 15.94 -1.96
C GLU A 142 -12.36 15.63 -3.09
N ILE A 143 -12.91 14.41 -3.14
CA ILE A 143 -13.76 13.95 -4.23
C ILE A 143 -15.21 13.77 -3.74
N PRO A 144 -16.13 14.66 -4.12
CA PRO A 144 -17.54 14.53 -3.75
C PRO A 144 -18.14 13.19 -4.19
N ASP A 145 -18.94 12.59 -3.31
CA ASP A 145 -19.68 11.34 -3.57
C ASP A 145 -18.82 10.11 -3.95
N LEU A 146 -17.52 10.13 -3.61
CA LEU A 146 -16.58 9.06 -3.92
C LEU A 146 -17.02 7.70 -3.36
N ASN A 147 -17.01 6.67 -4.21
CA ASN A 147 -17.05 5.28 -3.77
C ASN A 147 -15.62 4.76 -3.57
N VAL A 148 -15.32 4.28 -2.37
CA VAL A 148 -13.99 3.77 -2.01
C VAL A 148 -14.03 2.25 -2.09
N TRP A 149 -13.12 1.67 -2.87
CA TRP A 149 -13.02 0.23 -3.08
C TRP A 149 -11.68 -0.26 -2.56
N TYR A 150 -11.65 -0.98 -1.44
CA TYR A 150 -10.41 -1.47 -0.84
C TYR A 150 -10.16 -2.95 -1.18
N GLY A 151 -8.91 -3.30 -1.50
CA GLY A 151 -8.49 -4.69 -1.64
C GLY A 151 -7.02 -4.87 -2.00
N PRO A 152 -6.55 -6.11 -2.24
CA PRO A 152 -7.28 -7.37 -2.13
C PRO A 152 -7.36 -7.93 -0.68
N ASP A 153 -6.81 -7.24 0.32
CA ASP A 153 -6.77 -7.75 1.70
C ASP A 153 -8.13 -7.65 2.38
N SER A 154 -8.87 -8.75 2.43
CA SER A 154 -10.19 -8.78 3.07
C SER A 154 -10.14 -8.53 4.57
N TYR A 155 -9.06 -8.91 5.25
CA TYR A 155 -8.90 -8.70 6.69
C TYR A 155 -8.67 -7.23 7.00
N MET A 156 -7.75 -6.59 6.27
CA MET A 156 -7.52 -5.15 6.40
C MET A 156 -8.77 -4.35 5.99
N GLY A 157 -9.48 -4.77 4.94
CA GLY A 157 -10.76 -4.16 4.54
C GLY A 157 -11.82 -4.19 5.65
N ALA A 158 -11.95 -5.34 6.33
CA ALA A 158 -12.85 -5.47 7.48
C ALA A 158 -12.42 -4.58 8.66
N ASN A 159 -11.11 -4.47 8.93
CA ASN A 159 -10.59 -3.58 9.99
C ASN A 159 -10.86 -2.11 9.69
N ILE A 160 -10.70 -1.67 8.44
CA ILE A 160 -11.00 -0.30 8.01
C ILE A 160 -12.49 0.00 8.22
N ALA A 161 -13.37 -0.92 7.81
CA ALA A 161 -14.81 -0.77 8.00
C ALA A 161 -15.21 -0.70 9.48
N ASP A 162 -14.63 -1.54 10.34
CA ASP A 162 -14.87 -1.50 11.80
C ASP A 162 -14.35 -0.19 12.41
N LEU A 163 -13.18 0.28 12.01
CA LEU A 163 -12.62 1.56 12.46
C LEU A 163 -13.55 2.72 12.12
N PHE A 164 -13.97 2.87 10.86
CA PHE A 164 -14.87 3.95 10.47
C PHE A 164 -16.23 3.83 11.14
N LYS A 165 -16.72 2.61 11.37
CA LYS A 165 -17.94 2.40 12.18
C LYS A 165 -17.77 2.92 13.60
N ARG A 166 -16.64 2.68 14.27
CA ARG A 166 -16.34 3.25 15.60
C ARG A 166 -16.23 4.77 15.55
N MET A 167 -15.66 5.34 14.49
CA MET A 167 -15.60 6.79 14.32
C MET A 167 -17.00 7.42 14.24
N THR A 168 -18.05 6.70 13.81
CA THR A 168 -19.43 7.23 13.83
C THR A 168 -20.00 7.49 15.23
N ILE A 169 -19.39 6.98 16.30
CA ILE A 169 -19.80 7.23 17.68
C ILE A 169 -18.87 8.21 18.43
N MET A 170 -17.77 8.65 17.80
CA MET A 170 -16.87 9.67 18.34
C MET A 170 -17.51 11.07 18.28
N SER A 171 -16.97 12.01 19.05
CA SER A 171 -17.30 13.43 18.92
C SER A 171 -16.71 14.02 17.65
N ASP A 172 -17.26 15.14 17.17
CA ASP A 172 -16.75 15.79 15.96
C ASP A 172 -15.34 16.36 16.21
N GLU A 173 -15.03 16.79 17.44
CA GLU A 173 -13.70 17.23 17.85
C GLU A 173 -12.67 16.09 17.75
N GLU A 174 -12.98 14.90 18.27
CA GLU A 174 -12.09 13.74 18.19
C GLU A 174 -11.84 13.30 16.74
N ILE A 175 -12.85 13.41 15.86
CA ILE A 175 -12.71 13.09 14.43
C ILE A 175 -11.84 14.14 13.74
N THR A 176 -12.00 15.42 14.09
CA THR A 176 -11.22 16.53 13.54
C THR A 176 -9.72 16.37 13.85
N GLU A 177 -9.37 15.83 15.04
CA GLU A 177 -7.98 15.50 15.39
C GLU A 177 -7.37 14.41 14.50
N ILE A 178 -8.19 13.51 13.95
CA ILE A 178 -7.75 12.48 13.00
C ILE A 178 -7.61 13.09 11.60
N HIS A 179 -8.62 13.84 11.15
CA HIS A 179 -8.60 14.54 9.87
C HIS A 179 -9.54 15.76 9.88
N PRO A 180 -9.03 16.97 9.56
CA PRO A 180 -9.76 18.23 9.79
C PRO A 180 -11.05 18.38 8.98
N ASP A 181 -11.10 17.77 7.79
CA ASP A 181 -12.27 17.86 6.89
C ASP A 181 -13.38 16.83 7.19
N HIS A 182 -13.27 16.09 8.30
CA HIS A 182 -14.25 15.07 8.67
C HIS A 182 -14.95 15.33 9.99
N ASN A 183 -16.18 14.83 10.06
CA ASN A 183 -17.02 14.81 11.24
C ASN A 183 -17.90 13.55 11.20
N ARG A 184 -18.74 13.35 12.20
CA ARG A 184 -19.58 12.16 12.29
C ARG A 184 -20.45 11.93 11.05
N LYS A 185 -20.97 13.01 10.45
CA LYS A 185 -21.82 12.96 9.26
C LYS A 185 -21.03 12.49 8.03
N THR A 186 -19.84 13.04 7.81
CA THR A 186 -19.03 12.65 6.64
C THR A 186 -18.48 11.25 6.78
N ILE A 187 -18.09 10.82 7.99
CA ILE A 187 -17.70 9.43 8.26
C ILE A 187 -18.86 8.45 8.02
N SER A 188 -20.08 8.80 8.44
CA SER A 188 -21.26 7.98 8.19
C SER A 188 -21.54 7.83 6.68
N SER A 189 -21.33 8.91 5.91
CA SER A 189 -21.43 8.90 4.44
C SER A 189 -20.34 8.02 3.82
N LEU A 190 -19.09 8.17 4.27
CA LEU A 190 -17.97 7.33 3.83
C LEU A 190 -18.25 5.85 4.07
N LEU A 191 -18.76 5.48 5.24
CA LEU A 191 -19.05 4.09 5.58
C LEU A 191 -20.09 3.45 4.63
N GLN A 192 -21.06 4.22 4.14
CA GLN A 192 -22.05 3.75 3.16
C GLN A 192 -21.47 3.54 1.76
N ARG A 193 -20.37 4.24 1.45
CA ARG A 193 -19.68 4.24 0.16
C ARG A 193 -18.37 3.46 0.19
N LEU A 194 -18.06 2.83 1.33
CA LEU A 194 -16.91 1.95 1.49
C LEU A 194 -17.29 0.54 1.08
N HIS A 195 -16.60 0.05 0.07
CA HIS A 195 -16.65 -1.32 -0.40
C HIS A 195 -15.28 -1.94 -0.19
N TYR A 196 -15.20 -3.17 0.29
CA TYR A 196 -13.94 -3.90 0.37
C TYR A 196 -14.11 -5.31 -0.15
N TYR A 197 -13.04 -5.86 -0.71
CA TYR A 197 -13.03 -7.20 -1.26
C TYR A 197 -13.23 -8.24 -0.14
N GLN A 198 -14.14 -9.19 -0.38
CA GLN A 198 -14.44 -10.28 0.53
C GLN A 198 -14.17 -11.62 -0.18
N LEU A 199 -13.47 -12.51 0.51
CA LEU A 199 -13.36 -13.91 0.09
C LEU A 199 -14.69 -14.59 0.44
N ASN A 200 -15.37 -15.14 -0.57
CA ASN A 200 -16.56 -15.97 -0.37
C ASN A 200 -16.20 -17.30 0.31
#